data_AF-G3J912-F1
#
_entry.id   AF-G3J912-F1
#
_cell.length_a   1.000
_cell.length_b   1.000
_cell.length_c   1.000
_cell.angle_alpha   90.00
_cell.angle_beta   90.00
_cell.angle_gamma   90.00
#
_symmetry.space_group_name_H-M   'P 1'
#
loop_
_entity.id
_entity.type
_entity.pdbx_description
1 polymer ?
#
loop_
_entity_poly.entity_id
_entity_poly.type
_entity_poly.pdbx_seq_one_letter_code
_entity_poly.pdbx_strand_id
1 'polypeptide(L)'
;MAGQLVDFTSRASMRVATKFLVIWLCAGFILALIKFTPSSVVSGSFRGFKAVPDAKTRSEYRACREDNIAGSQRRWNTAKKRYSHLQDDKFTITMQTYNRQDELGQTLHALLSEKIPSLLEVVVVWNNVDEEAPADYVSEHGVPVRYRQSPVNSLNQKLWPDPTYKTQAILLSDDDVHYHPSDVEFAFQAWREFGRDRMTGALARCAEPREGGTLQYSLCSNAKDQDVYAMVLTNLAFSHISFMDYYWSDDADMATIRDYVDQHMNCEDIAMNHVTSLLTGQGPLLVTGREKYVNFEPASGISRKPGHIEARSKCLDDFADIFKCKALINETGHIQRGVVVL
;
A
#
# COMPACT_ATOMS: atom_id res chain seq x y z
N MET A 1 -39.07 -3.01 -78.45
CA MET A 1 -39.64 -1.66 -78.59
C MET A 1 -40.18 -1.23 -77.24
N ALA A 2 -40.12 0.07 -76.97
CA ALA A 2 -40.47 0.80 -75.74
C ALA A 2 -41.87 0.43 -75.16
N GLY A 3 -42.20 0.71 -73.89
CA GLY A 3 -41.63 1.76 -73.06
C GLY A 3 -42.01 1.73 -71.57
N GLN A 4 -41.45 2.72 -70.89
CA GLN A 4 -41.47 3.03 -69.47
C GLN A 4 -42.85 3.52 -68.99
N LEU A 5 -43.12 3.33 -67.69
CA LEU A 5 -43.79 4.33 -66.88
C LEU A 5 -43.12 4.38 -65.51
N VAL A 6 -42.59 5.56 -65.22
CA VAL A 6 -41.97 5.99 -63.97
C VAL A 6 -43.09 6.36 -63.01
N ASP A 7 -42.99 5.94 -61.74
CA ASP A 7 -43.60 6.69 -60.65
C ASP A 7 -42.58 6.81 -59.51
N PHE A 8 -42.25 8.05 -59.17
CA PHE A 8 -41.24 8.45 -58.20
C PHE A 8 -41.94 9.29 -57.13
N THR A 9 -41.36 9.27 -55.92
CA THR A 9 -41.76 10.01 -54.70
C THR A 9 -42.76 9.26 -53.81
N SER A 10 -42.56 9.07 -52.51
CA SER A 10 -41.66 9.71 -51.54
C SER A 10 -41.34 8.75 -50.39
N ARG A 11 -40.05 8.38 -50.25
CA ARG A 11 -39.49 7.65 -49.07
C ARG A 11 -39.12 8.61 -47.91
N ALA A 12 -39.55 9.87 -47.95
CA ALA A 12 -39.16 10.89 -46.97
C ALA A 12 -40.09 10.97 -45.74
N SER A 13 -41.31 10.44 -45.81
CA SER A 13 -42.32 10.55 -44.74
C SER A 13 -42.19 9.49 -43.63
N MET A 14 -41.42 8.42 -43.83
CA MET A 14 -41.32 7.30 -42.87
C MET A 14 -40.10 7.34 -41.94
N ARG A 15 -39.17 8.29 -42.11
CA ARG A 15 -37.96 8.43 -41.27
C ARG A 15 -38.03 9.54 -40.22
N VAL A 16 -39.07 10.38 -40.26
CA VAL A 16 -39.27 11.46 -39.28
C VAL A 16 -40.14 10.99 -38.10
N ALA A 17 -41.14 10.13 -38.35
CA ALA A 17 -42.03 9.62 -37.30
C ALA A 17 -41.31 8.73 -36.26
N THR A 18 -40.30 7.95 -36.68
CA THR A 18 -39.59 7.02 -35.78
C THR A 18 -38.59 7.74 -34.85
N LYS A 19 -38.10 8.94 -35.21
CA LYS A 19 -37.15 9.70 -34.38
C LYS A 19 -37.83 10.51 -33.27
N PHE A 20 -39.10 10.90 -33.45
CA PHE A 20 -39.85 11.63 -32.42
C PHE A 20 -40.37 10.72 -31.29
N LEU A 21 -40.64 9.44 -31.56
CA LEU A 21 -41.15 8.50 -30.56
C LEU A 21 -40.08 8.07 -29.53
N VAL A 22 -38.81 7.98 -29.94
CA VAL A 22 -37.69 7.57 -29.06
C VAL A 22 -37.29 8.69 -28.09
N ILE A 23 -37.41 9.96 -28.50
CA ILE A 23 -37.05 11.11 -27.67
C ILE A 23 -38.07 11.33 -26.54
N TRP A 24 -39.35 11.03 -26.76
CA TRP A 24 -40.40 11.17 -25.74
C TRP A 24 -40.41 10.05 -24.70
N LEU A 25 -39.98 8.84 -25.06
CA LEU A 25 -39.86 7.72 -24.11
C LEU A 25 -38.65 7.88 -23.17
N CYS A 26 -37.56 8.53 -23.61
CA CYS A 26 -36.40 8.80 -22.74
C CYS A 26 -36.62 10.00 -21.79
N ALA A 27 -37.36 11.03 -22.20
CA ALA A 27 -37.64 12.18 -21.34
C ALA A 27 -38.65 11.87 -20.21
N GLY A 28 -39.62 10.99 -20.46
CA GLY A 28 -40.60 10.56 -19.46
C GLY A 28 -40.00 9.68 -18.34
N PHE A 29 -38.96 8.89 -18.66
CA PHE A 29 -38.31 8.00 -17.69
C PHE A 29 -37.35 8.75 -16.74
N ILE A 30 -36.73 9.83 -17.21
CA ILE A 30 -35.83 10.67 -16.39
C ILE A 30 -36.61 11.52 -15.38
N LEU A 31 -37.85 11.93 -15.69
CA LEU A 31 -38.68 12.73 -14.79
C LEU A 31 -39.40 11.91 -13.70
N ALA A 32 -39.53 10.59 -13.86
CA ALA A 32 -40.15 9.71 -12.86
C ALA A 32 -39.17 9.25 -11.75
N LEU A 33 -37.86 9.26 -12.02
CA LEU A 33 -36.82 8.89 -11.03
C LEU A 33 -36.41 10.05 -10.09
N ILE A 34 -36.84 11.29 -10.37
CA ILE A 34 -36.53 12.46 -9.53
C ILE A 34 -37.51 12.61 -8.35
N LYS A 35 -38.60 11.83 -8.29
CA LYS A 35 -39.66 11.99 -7.26
C LYS A 35 -39.71 10.92 -6.16
N PHE A 36 -38.75 10.01 -6.10
CA PHE A 36 -38.63 9.05 -4.98
C PHE A 36 -37.18 8.89 -4.52
N THR A 37 -36.64 9.93 -3.90
CA THR A 37 -35.53 9.79 -2.96
C THR A 37 -36.02 10.18 -1.56
N PRO A 38 -36.03 9.25 -0.58
CA PRO A 38 -36.31 9.61 0.79
C PRO A 38 -35.20 10.55 1.28
N SER A 39 -35.58 11.78 1.56
CA SER A 39 -34.69 12.79 2.14
C SER A 39 -34.53 12.52 3.64
N SER A 40 -33.72 11.53 4.00
CA SER A 40 -33.13 11.40 5.34
C SER A 40 -32.21 10.18 5.37
N VAL A 41 -30.90 10.42 5.33
CA VAL A 41 -29.77 9.67 5.95
C VAL A 41 -28.52 9.97 5.09
N VAL A 42 -27.97 11.18 5.21
CA VAL A 42 -26.53 11.45 5.08
C VAL A 42 -26.23 12.70 5.90
N SER A 43 -26.05 12.51 7.21
CA SER A 43 -25.31 13.46 8.04
C SER A 43 -24.04 12.78 8.54
N GLY A 44 -23.24 12.28 7.59
CA GLY A 44 -21.83 11.99 7.80
C GLY A 44 -21.06 13.20 7.28
N SER A 45 -20.41 13.92 8.18
CA SER A 45 -19.56 15.07 7.87
C SER A 45 -18.44 14.66 6.90
N PHE A 46 -18.63 14.86 5.59
CA PHE A 46 -17.51 14.95 4.65
C PHE A 46 -16.70 16.19 5.03
N ARG A 47 -15.66 16.03 5.86
CA ARG A 47 -14.60 17.02 5.95
C ARG A 47 -13.93 17.04 4.58
N GLY A 48 -14.23 18.06 3.79
CA GLY A 48 -13.51 18.33 2.56
C GLY A 48 -12.01 18.42 2.87
N PHE A 49 -11.22 17.56 2.23
CA PHE A 49 -9.78 17.65 2.28
C PHE A 49 -9.36 19.07 1.89
N LYS A 50 -8.39 19.63 2.62
CA LYS A 50 -7.74 20.87 2.20
C LYS A 50 -7.21 20.64 0.79
N ALA A 51 -7.53 21.54 -0.14
CA ALA A 51 -7.01 21.48 -1.49
C ALA A 51 -5.50 21.29 -1.44
N VAL A 52 -5.02 20.28 -2.16
CA VAL A 52 -3.60 19.97 -2.23
C VAL A 52 -2.87 21.19 -2.82
N PRO A 53 -1.80 21.70 -2.19
CA PRO A 53 -1.08 22.88 -2.65
C PRO A 53 -0.65 22.80 -4.13
N ASP A 54 -0.67 23.93 -4.83
CA ASP A 54 -0.18 24.03 -6.21
C ASP A 54 1.33 23.73 -6.31
N ALA A 55 1.81 23.38 -7.50
CA ALA A 55 3.20 22.99 -7.78
C ALA A 55 4.22 24.02 -7.29
N LYS A 56 3.91 25.32 -7.35
CA LYS A 56 4.81 26.37 -6.83
C LYS A 56 5.04 26.25 -5.32
N THR A 57 3.98 26.04 -4.55
CA THR A 57 4.07 25.79 -3.10
C THR A 57 4.77 24.47 -2.77
N ARG A 58 4.61 23.42 -3.61
CA ARG A 58 5.31 22.15 -3.44
C ARG A 58 6.82 22.27 -3.55
N SER A 59 7.27 23.11 -4.48
CA SER A 59 8.70 23.37 -4.69
C SER A 59 9.38 24.01 -3.47
N GLU A 60 8.62 24.65 -2.58
CA GLU A 60 9.15 25.29 -1.36
C GLU A 60 9.36 24.30 -0.21
N TYR A 61 8.76 23.10 -0.26
CA TYR A 61 8.96 22.09 0.77
C TYR A 61 10.39 21.58 0.75
N ARG A 62 11.08 21.86 1.86
CA ARG A 62 12.44 21.37 2.13
C ARG A 62 12.39 20.03 2.87
N ALA A 63 13.56 19.42 3.04
CA ALA A 63 13.73 18.36 4.03
C ALA A 63 13.14 18.79 5.38
N CYS A 64 12.56 17.85 6.10
CA CYS A 64 11.97 18.11 7.42
C CYS A 64 13.02 18.73 8.35
N ARG A 65 12.66 19.81 9.04
CA ARG A 65 13.56 20.51 9.96
C ARG A 65 13.74 19.71 11.25
N GLU A 66 14.82 19.98 11.99
CA GLU A 66 15.15 19.27 13.23
C GLU A 66 14.03 19.34 14.28
N ASP A 67 13.26 20.42 14.32
CA ASP A 67 12.11 20.58 15.23
C ASP A 67 10.93 19.67 14.85
N ASN A 68 10.64 19.51 13.55
CA ASN A 68 9.68 18.52 13.05
C ASN A 68 10.09 17.10 13.48
N ILE A 69 11.38 16.78 13.35
CA ILE A 69 11.93 15.47 13.69
C ILE A 69 11.91 15.27 15.21
N ALA A 70 12.33 16.26 16.01
CA ALA A 70 12.37 16.13 17.47
C ALA A 70 10.97 15.91 18.10
N GLY A 71 9.93 16.57 17.57
CA GLY A 71 8.55 16.31 17.97
C GLY A 71 8.10 14.89 17.64
N SER A 72 8.44 14.43 16.44
CA SER A 72 8.12 13.10 15.92
C SER A 72 8.88 11.99 16.67
N GLN A 73 10.15 12.21 17.00
CA GLN A 73 10.98 11.30 17.78
C GLN A 73 10.41 11.07 19.19
N ARG A 74 9.84 12.10 19.83
CA ARG A 74 9.16 11.91 21.13
C ARG A 74 7.95 11.01 21.03
N ARG A 75 7.15 11.15 19.96
CA ARG A 75 6.00 10.27 19.69
C ARG A 75 6.46 8.83 19.45
N TRP A 76 7.49 8.67 18.64
CA TRP A 76 8.14 7.38 18.38
C TRP A 76 8.62 6.70 19.66
N ASN A 77 9.41 7.39 20.48
CA ASN A 77 9.92 6.85 21.74
C ASN A 77 8.79 6.45 22.70
N THR A 78 7.69 7.21 22.72
CA THR A 78 6.50 6.89 23.51
C THR A 78 5.82 5.62 23.01
N ALA A 79 5.66 5.47 21.69
CA ALA A 79 5.11 4.27 21.08
C ALA A 79 6.02 3.05 21.32
N LYS A 80 7.34 3.14 21.11
CA LYS A 80 8.30 2.06 21.44
C LYS A 80 8.14 1.59 22.89
N LYS A 81 8.04 2.53 23.83
CA LYS A 81 7.86 2.21 25.26
C LYS A 81 6.55 1.46 25.53
N ARG A 82 5.48 1.73 24.77
CA ARG A 82 4.21 0.99 24.88
C ARG A 82 4.41 -0.49 24.54
N TYR A 83 5.23 -0.79 23.52
CA TYR A 83 5.45 -2.14 23.01
C TYR A 83 6.72 -2.82 23.53
N SER A 84 7.43 -2.22 24.49
CA SER A 84 8.69 -2.77 25.03
C SER A 84 8.51 -4.09 25.80
N HIS A 85 7.27 -4.45 26.13
CA HIS A 85 6.91 -5.71 26.77
C HIS A 85 6.77 -6.87 25.78
N LEU A 86 6.71 -6.60 24.47
CA LEU A 86 6.64 -7.62 23.43
C LEU A 86 8.04 -8.22 23.15
N GLN A 87 8.06 -9.45 22.64
CA GLN A 87 9.30 -10.16 22.31
C GLN A 87 10.06 -9.43 21.19
N ASP A 88 11.37 -9.28 21.37
CA ASP A 88 12.26 -8.64 20.39
C ASP A 88 13.28 -9.63 19.77
N ASP A 89 13.20 -10.90 20.16
CA ASP A 89 13.94 -12.05 19.64
C ASP A 89 13.10 -12.96 18.72
N LYS A 90 11.83 -12.61 18.53
CA LYS A 90 10.87 -13.24 17.62
C LYS A 90 10.18 -12.22 16.71
N PHE A 91 9.54 -12.69 15.65
CA PHE A 91 8.72 -11.85 14.77
C PHE A 91 7.41 -12.52 14.36
N THR A 92 6.46 -11.70 13.93
CA THR A 92 5.18 -12.11 13.34
C THR A 92 5.17 -11.74 11.86
N ILE A 93 4.63 -12.62 11.00
CA ILE A 93 4.31 -12.25 9.61
C ILE A 93 2.88 -11.76 9.57
N THR A 94 2.64 -10.61 8.94
CA THR A 94 1.29 -10.11 8.64
C THR A 94 1.13 -10.07 7.14
N MET A 95 0.25 -10.92 6.61
CA MET A 95 0.06 -11.13 5.18
C MET A 95 -1.34 -10.71 4.75
N GLN A 96 -1.45 -9.75 3.84
CA GLN A 96 -2.76 -9.34 3.31
C GLN A 96 -3.15 -10.14 2.08
N THR A 97 -4.42 -10.50 1.97
CA THR A 97 -4.95 -11.17 0.79
C THR A 97 -6.34 -10.68 0.39
N TYR A 98 -6.61 -10.66 -0.92
CA TYR A 98 -7.91 -10.33 -1.51
C TYR A 98 -8.07 -11.03 -2.86
N ASN A 99 -9.07 -11.91 -3.00
CA ASN A 99 -9.39 -12.69 -4.21
C ASN A 99 -8.18 -13.41 -4.85
N ARG A 100 -7.30 -13.97 -4.00
CA ARG A 100 -6.00 -14.56 -4.36
C ARG A 100 -5.64 -15.77 -3.48
N GLN A 101 -6.63 -16.61 -3.21
CA GLN A 101 -6.51 -17.74 -2.31
C GLN A 101 -5.43 -18.74 -2.78
N ASP A 102 -5.24 -18.87 -4.11
CA ASP A 102 -4.22 -19.73 -4.70
C ASP A 102 -2.81 -19.18 -4.49
N GLU A 103 -2.59 -17.87 -4.71
CA GLU A 103 -1.31 -17.20 -4.44
C GLU A 103 -0.98 -17.23 -2.94
N LEU A 104 -1.97 -16.91 -2.09
CA LEU A 104 -1.85 -17.03 -0.64
C LEU A 104 -1.40 -18.43 -0.22
N GLY A 105 -2.06 -19.47 -0.74
CA GLY A 105 -1.73 -20.86 -0.45
C GLY A 105 -0.31 -21.22 -0.86
N GLN A 106 0.12 -20.78 -2.04
CA GLN A 106 1.49 -20.99 -2.53
C GLN A 106 2.53 -20.26 -1.66
N THR A 107 2.28 -19.00 -1.30
CA THR A 107 3.18 -18.20 -0.45
C THR A 107 3.29 -18.79 0.94
N LEU A 108 2.17 -19.17 1.57
CA LEU A 108 2.16 -19.84 2.88
C LEU A 108 2.87 -21.19 2.84
N HIS A 109 2.62 -22.00 1.80
CA HIS A 109 3.31 -23.28 1.63
C HIS A 109 4.82 -23.10 1.50
N ALA A 110 5.27 -22.13 0.69
CA ALA A 110 6.69 -21.87 0.52
C ALA A 110 7.35 -21.39 1.82
N LEU A 111 6.75 -20.41 2.51
CA LEU A 111 7.28 -19.86 3.76
C LEU A 111 7.32 -20.89 4.90
N LEU A 112 6.30 -21.74 4.99
CA LEU A 112 6.13 -22.71 6.07
C LEU A 112 6.60 -24.12 5.71
N SER A 113 7.27 -24.29 4.57
CA SER A 113 7.87 -25.56 4.15
C SER A 113 9.05 -25.98 5.03
N GLU A 114 9.74 -25.00 5.62
CA GLU A 114 10.88 -25.19 6.51
C GLU A 114 10.66 -24.46 7.84
N LYS A 115 11.38 -24.90 8.88
CA LYS A 115 11.37 -24.21 10.17
C LYS A 115 12.12 -22.89 10.08
N ILE A 116 11.41 -21.78 10.29
CA ILE A 116 12.00 -20.45 10.49
C ILE A 116 12.18 -20.21 12.00
N PRO A 117 13.42 -20.19 12.54
CA PRO A 117 13.66 -20.24 13.99
C PRO A 117 12.99 -19.14 14.81
N SER A 118 12.94 -17.92 14.28
CA SER A 118 12.42 -16.75 15.00
C SER A 118 10.98 -16.39 14.65
N LEU A 119 10.33 -17.12 13.74
CA LEU A 119 8.93 -16.93 13.40
C LEU A 119 8.02 -17.41 14.54
N LEU A 120 7.22 -16.51 15.09
CA LEU A 120 6.28 -16.82 16.17
C LEU A 120 4.90 -17.22 15.65
N GLU A 121 4.35 -16.45 14.71
CA GLU A 121 3.03 -16.68 14.12
C GLU A 121 2.94 -16.01 12.74
N VAL A 122 1.99 -16.49 11.93
CA VAL A 122 1.54 -15.82 10.72
C VAL A 122 0.11 -15.35 10.93
N VAL A 123 -0.17 -14.10 10.59
CA VAL A 123 -1.50 -13.49 10.66
C VAL A 123 -1.92 -13.11 9.25
N VAL A 124 -2.90 -13.82 8.71
CA VAL A 124 -3.48 -13.56 7.40
C VAL A 124 -4.61 -12.55 7.56
N VAL A 125 -4.44 -11.38 6.96
CA VAL A 125 -5.44 -10.31 6.93
C VAL A 125 -6.36 -10.55 5.74
N TRP A 126 -7.56 -11.03 6.04
CA TRP A 126 -8.54 -11.48 5.07
C TRP A 126 -9.44 -10.33 4.62
N ASN A 127 -9.14 -9.75 3.45
CA ASN A 127 -9.87 -8.59 2.92
C ASN A 127 -11.10 -8.97 2.07
N ASN A 128 -11.41 -10.26 1.88
CA ASN A 128 -12.65 -10.68 1.24
C ASN A 128 -13.81 -10.51 2.24
N VAL A 129 -14.28 -9.28 2.38
CA VAL A 129 -15.25 -8.89 3.43
C VAL A 129 -16.58 -9.64 3.36
N ASP A 130 -16.96 -10.06 2.16
CA ASP A 130 -18.20 -10.79 1.89
C ASP A 130 -18.03 -12.32 2.05
N GLU A 131 -16.82 -12.78 2.37
CA GLU A 131 -16.48 -14.18 2.58
C GLU A 131 -15.98 -14.39 4.00
N GLU A 132 -16.42 -15.47 4.64
CA GLU A 132 -15.88 -15.88 5.94
C GLU A 132 -14.42 -16.30 5.78
N ALA A 133 -13.55 -15.75 6.62
CA ALA A 133 -12.15 -16.13 6.64
C ALA A 133 -11.99 -17.64 6.95
N PRO A 134 -10.99 -18.32 6.36
CA PRO A 134 -10.68 -19.70 6.73
C PRO A 134 -10.41 -19.87 8.22
N ALA A 135 -10.55 -21.11 8.70
CA ALA A 135 -10.22 -21.44 10.08
C ALA A 135 -8.71 -21.38 10.34
N ASP A 136 -8.35 -20.93 11.55
CA ASP A 136 -6.99 -20.97 12.05
C ASP A 136 -6.42 -22.40 12.03
N TYR A 137 -5.11 -22.52 11.80
CA TYR A 137 -4.41 -23.79 11.83
C TYR A 137 -2.99 -23.64 12.38
N VAL A 138 -2.31 -24.78 12.58
CA VAL A 138 -0.89 -24.82 12.97
C VAL A 138 -0.12 -25.54 11.88
N SER A 139 0.98 -24.95 11.41
CA SER A 139 1.84 -25.56 10.38
C SER A 139 2.54 -26.83 10.89
N GLU A 140 3.12 -27.61 9.97
CA GLU A 140 3.90 -28.81 10.31
C GLU A 140 5.08 -28.52 11.25
N HIS A 141 5.63 -27.30 11.20
CA HIS A 141 6.72 -26.85 12.06
C HIS A 141 6.23 -26.15 13.34
N GLY A 142 4.94 -26.22 13.67
CA GLY A 142 4.37 -25.70 14.91
C GLY A 142 4.11 -24.20 14.91
N VAL A 143 4.09 -23.54 13.75
CA VAL A 143 3.79 -22.10 13.64
C VAL A 143 2.28 -21.90 13.52
N PRO A 144 1.63 -21.18 14.45
CA PRO A 144 0.22 -20.82 14.31
C PRO A 144 0.00 -19.90 13.10
N VAL A 145 -1.02 -20.20 12.32
CA VAL A 145 -1.53 -19.36 11.23
C VAL A 145 -2.94 -18.95 11.59
N ARG A 146 -3.11 -17.66 11.87
CA ARG A 146 -4.38 -17.07 12.29
C ARG A 146 -4.95 -16.22 11.18
N TYR A 147 -6.24 -16.38 10.90
CA TYR A 147 -6.96 -15.52 9.98
C TYR A 147 -7.65 -14.39 10.75
N ARG A 148 -7.39 -13.15 10.33
CA ARG A 148 -8.05 -11.96 10.84
C ARG A 148 -8.99 -11.43 9.78
N GLN A 149 -10.29 -11.59 10.00
CA GLN A 149 -11.32 -10.98 9.16
C GLN A 149 -11.18 -9.47 9.18
N SER A 150 -10.99 -8.86 8.00
CA SER A 150 -11.02 -7.42 7.88
C SER A 150 -12.46 -6.91 7.83
N PRO A 151 -12.76 -5.77 8.48
CA PRO A 151 -14.08 -5.15 8.41
C PRO A 151 -14.33 -4.46 7.06
N VAL A 152 -13.26 -4.12 6.32
CA VAL A 152 -13.29 -3.44 5.03
C VAL A 152 -12.18 -3.98 4.13
N ASN A 153 -12.40 -3.99 2.82
CA ASN A 153 -11.31 -4.24 1.87
C ASN A 153 -10.46 -2.97 1.73
N SER A 154 -9.32 -2.95 2.40
CA SER A 154 -8.43 -1.79 2.44
C SER A 154 -6.98 -2.22 2.58
N LEU A 155 -6.07 -1.49 1.93
CA LEU A 155 -4.62 -1.70 2.08
C LEU A 155 -4.11 -1.31 3.47
N ASN A 156 -4.87 -0.51 4.23
CA ASN A 156 -4.52 -0.13 5.59
C ASN A 156 -4.59 -1.30 6.57
N GLN A 157 -5.32 -2.37 6.24
CA GLN A 157 -5.64 -3.44 7.19
C GLN A 157 -4.41 -4.25 7.63
N LYS A 158 -3.42 -4.46 6.75
CA LYS A 158 -2.13 -5.07 7.15
C LYS A 158 -1.30 -4.20 8.08
N LEU A 159 -1.52 -2.88 8.05
CA LEU A 159 -0.78 -1.92 8.88
C LEU A 159 -1.40 -1.76 10.28
N TRP A 160 -2.54 -2.39 10.57
CA TRP A 160 -3.19 -2.28 11.87
C TRP A 160 -2.38 -2.94 12.99
N PRO A 161 -2.08 -2.23 14.10
CA PRO A 161 -1.31 -2.76 15.22
C PRO A 161 -2.19 -3.72 16.04
N ASP A 162 -2.28 -4.97 15.58
CA ASP A 162 -3.11 -6.00 16.21
C ASP A 162 -2.79 -6.09 17.72
N PRO A 163 -3.77 -5.86 18.60
CA PRO A 163 -3.59 -5.98 20.05
C PRO A 163 -3.15 -7.38 20.49
N THR A 164 -3.34 -8.41 19.65
CA THR A 164 -2.90 -9.77 19.97
C THR A 164 -1.47 -10.08 19.54
N TYR A 165 -0.78 -9.18 18.82
CA TYR A 165 0.62 -9.38 18.47
C TYR A 165 1.49 -9.52 19.71
N LYS A 166 2.48 -10.42 19.62
CA LYS A 166 3.39 -10.76 20.72
C LYS A 166 4.84 -10.34 20.47
N THR A 167 5.11 -9.73 19.31
CA THR A 167 6.45 -9.37 18.84
C THR A 167 6.54 -7.89 18.49
N GLN A 168 7.73 -7.31 18.70
CA GLN A 168 8.02 -5.95 18.26
C GLN A 168 8.22 -5.87 16.74
N ALA A 169 8.77 -6.93 16.16
CA ALA A 169 9.03 -7.06 14.73
C ALA A 169 7.83 -7.67 14.00
N ILE A 170 7.36 -6.97 12.97
CA ILE A 170 6.28 -7.42 12.09
C ILE A 170 6.82 -7.43 10.65
N LEU A 171 6.89 -8.61 10.03
CA LEU A 171 7.14 -8.73 8.60
C LEU A 171 5.82 -8.48 7.86
N LEU A 172 5.70 -7.30 7.27
CA LEU A 172 4.59 -6.95 6.40
C LEU A 172 4.79 -7.64 5.05
N SER A 173 3.77 -8.36 4.59
CA SER A 173 3.79 -9.17 3.37
C SER A 173 2.52 -9.00 2.55
N ASP A 174 2.67 -9.05 1.23
CA ASP A 174 1.55 -9.36 0.32
C ASP A 174 1.47 -10.89 0.10
N ASP A 175 0.40 -11.35 -0.53
CA ASP A 175 0.06 -12.77 -0.74
C ASP A 175 0.76 -13.43 -1.93
N ASP A 176 1.55 -12.68 -2.71
CA ASP A 176 2.21 -13.15 -3.93
C ASP A 176 3.74 -12.97 -3.91
N VAL A 177 4.32 -12.68 -2.74
CA VAL A 177 5.74 -12.37 -2.59
C VAL A 177 6.31 -12.93 -1.30
N HIS A 178 7.50 -13.52 -1.34
CA HIS A 178 8.19 -14.02 -0.15
C HIS A 178 9.71 -14.13 -0.32
N TYR A 179 10.43 -14.09 0.80
CA TYR A 179 11.80 -14.61 0.87
C TYR A 179 11.77 -16.15 0.93
N HIS A 180 12.90 -16.78 0.59
CA HIS A 180 13.11 -18.17 0.98
C HIS A 180 13.16 -18.29 2.52
N PRO A 181 12.71 -19.40 3.13
CA PRO A 181 12.60 -19.51 4.60
C PRO A 181 13.88 -19.11 5.36
N SER A 182 15.04 -19.57 4.89
CA SER A 182 16.32 -19.23 5.52
C SER A 182 16.76 -17.77 5.31
N ASP A 183 16.27 -17.11 4.26
CA ASP A 183 16.50 -15.68 4.01
C ASP A 183 15.57 -14.80 4.86
N VAL A 184 14.38 -15.28 5.24
CA VAL A 184 13.50 -14.60 6.22
C VAL A 184 14.22 -14.43 7.55
N GLU A 185 14.83 -15.52 8.06
CA GLU A 185 15.59 -15.48 9.32
C GLU A 185 16.77 -14.49 9.24
N PHE A 186 17.51 -14.51 8.12
CA PHE A 186 18.58 -13.54 7.90
C PHE A 186 18.08 -12.10 7.90
N ALA A 187 17.00 -11.83 7.18
CA ALA A 187 16.41 -10.50 7.10
C ALA A 187 15.91 -10.02 8.47
N PHE A 188 15.35 -10.92 9.29
CA PHE A 188 14.98 -10.62 10.66
C PHE A 188 16.21 -10.25 11.52
N GLN A 189 17.30 -11.03 11.47
CA GLN A 189 18.50 -10.69 12.24
C GLN A 189 19.13 -9.37 11.77
N ALA A 190 19.15 -9.11 10.46
CA ALA A 190 19.59 -7.82 9.92
C ALA A 190 18.70 -6.66 10.42
N TRP A 191 17.38 -6.85 10.48
CA TRP A 191 16.46 -5.88 11.07
C TRP A 191 16.74 -5.66 12.56
N ARG A 192 16.96 -6.72 13.34
CA ARG A 192 17.22 -6.60 14.79
C ARG A 192 18.47 -5.78 15.07
N GLU A 193 19.52 -5.96 14.28
CA GLU A 193 20.81 -5.32 14.48
C GLU A 193 20.86 -3.90 13.90
N PHE A 194 20.32 -3.70 12.69
CA PHE A 194 20.52 -2.45 11.92
C PHE A 194 19.23 -1.75 11.49
N GLY A 195 18.07 -2.39 11.63
CA GLY A 195 16.82 -1.98 10.99
C GLY A 195 15.67 -1.62 11.93
N ARG A 196 15.82 -1.71 13.26
CA ARG A 196 14.71 -1.50 14.22
C ARG A 196 14.01 -0.13 14.10
N ASP A 197 14.74 0.89 13.65
CA ASP A 197 14.24 2.25 13.46
C ASP A 197 13.95 2.59 11.98
N ARG A 198 13.84 1.56 11.11
CA ARG A 198 13.77 1.69 9.65
C ARG A 198 12.76 0.71 9.05
N MET A 199 12.16 1.05 7.91
CA MET A 199 11.52 0.04 7.06
C MET A 199 12.61 -0.82 6.42
N THR A 200 12.60 -2.14 6.66
CA THR A 200 13.73 -3.02 6.32
C THR A 200 13.26 -4.22 5.49
N GLY A 201 13.73 -4.41 4.27
CA GLY A 201 13.16 -5.43 3.38
C GLY A 201 13.72 -5.45 1.97
N ALA A 202 13.04 -6.17 1.06
CA ALA A 202 13.65 -6.61 -0.21
C ALA A 202 13.40 -5.70 -1.41
N LEU A 203 12.32 -4.92 -1.39
CA LEU A 203 11.83 -4.21 -2.58
C LEU A 203 12.07 -2.71 -2.47
N ALA A 204 13.28 -2.30 -2.86
CA ALA A 204 13.67 -0.88 -2.92
C ALA A 204 12.91 -0.12 -4.02
N ARG A 205 12.60 1.15 -3.75
CA ARG A 205 12.00 2.11 -4.69
C ARG A 205 12.59 3.50 -4.51
N CYS A 206 12.48 4.28 -5.58
CA CYS A 206 13.13 5.57 -5.70
C CYS A 206 12.11 6.71 -5.72
N ALA A 207 12.52 7.84 -5.17
CA ALA A 207 11.79 9.10 -5.17
C ALA A 207 12.71 10.19 -5.77
N GLU A 208 12.69 10.32 -7.08
CA GLU A 208 13.61 11.18 -7.82
C GLU A 208 13.02 12.60 -7.97
N PRO A 209 13.78 13.67 -7.71
CA PRO A 209 13.30 15.02 -7.96
C PRO A 209 13.12 15.28 -9.46
N ARG A 210 12.02 15.90 -9.84
CA ARG A 210 11.76 16.45 -11.18
C ARG A 210 11.86 17.97 -11.17
N GLU A 211 11.96 18.55 -12.36
CA GLU A 211 11.77 20.00 -12.56
C GLU A 211 10.44 20.45 -11.93
N GLY A 212 10.45 21.64 -11.31
CA GLY A 212 9.28 22.16 -10.58
C GLY A 212 9.13 21.63 -9.15
N GLY A 213 10.06 20.80 -8.66
CA GLY A 213 10.14 20.42 -7.25
C GLY A 213 9.24 19.26 -6.84
N THR A 214 8.54 18.63 -7.77
CA THR A 214 7.77 17.39 -7.59
C THR A 214 8.69 16.16 -7.51
N LEU A 215 8.21 15.07 -6.94
CA LEU A 215 8.90 13.78 -6.88
C LEU A 215 8.32 12.77 -7.88
N GLN A 216 9.22 11.97 -8.44
CA GLN A 216 8.89 10.84 -9.31
C GLN A 216 9.10 9.53 -8.57
N TYR A 217 8.05 8.70 -8.55
CA TYR A 217 8.18 7.32 -8.13
C TYR A 217 8.78 6.49 -9.28
N SER A 218 9.79 5.68 -8.99
CA SER A 218 10.38 4.75 -9.95
C SER A 218 10.76 3.43 -9.29
N LEU A 219 10.98 2.40 -10.11
CA LEU A 219 11.53 1.11 -9.66
C LEU A 219 13.04 1.18 -9.37
N CYS A 220 13.61 2.39 -9.34
CA CYS A 220 15.04 2.68 -9.41
C CYS A 220 15.64 2.37 -10.77
N SER A 221 16.55 3.23 -11.21
CA SER A 221 17.26 3.05 -12.48
C SER A 221 18.41 2.05 -12.31
N ASN A 222 18.65 1.22 -13.33
CA ASN A 222 19.84 0.38 -13.41
C ASN A 222 21.04 1.12 -14.03
N ALA A 223 20.93 2.44 -14.23
CA ALA A 223 22.04 3.24 -14.75
C ALA A 223 23.20 3.24 -13.75
N LYS A 224 24.43 3.12 -14.28
CA LYS A 224 25.64 3.36 -13.47
C LYS A 224 25.48 4.73 -12.78
N ASP A 225 25.73 4.75 -11.48
CA ASP A 225 25.69 5.94 -10.59
C ASP A 225 24.31 6.33 -10.04
N GLN A 226 23.28 5.48 -10.12
CA GLN A 226 21.97 5.68 -9.45
C GLN A 226 21.67 4.61 -8.39
N ASP A 227 22.65 4.30 -7.54
CA ASP A 227 22.51 3.37 -6.40
C ASP A 227 21.81 4.00 -5.19
N VAL A 228 20.79 4.83 -5.43
CA VAL A 228 20.08 5.57 -4.38
C VAL A 228 18.64 5.10 -4.34
N TYR A 229 18.15 4.69 -3.18
CA TYR A 229 16.74 4.37 -2.95
C TYR A 229 16.22 5.16 -1.74
N ALA A 230 14.91 5.41 -1.70
CA ALA A 230 14.29 6.21 -0.64
C ALA A 230 13.17 5.46 0.08
N MET A 231 12.78 4.30 -0.45
CA MET A 231 11.67 3.50 0.08
C MET A 231 12.01 2.01 0.00
N VAL A 232 11.47 1.24 0.94
CA VAL A 232 11.32 -0.21 0.85
C VAL A 232 9.84 -0.56 1.03
N LEU A 233 9.27 -1.32 0.09
CA LEU A 233 7.83 -1.58 0.05
C LEU A 233 7.37 -2.49 1.19
N THR A 234 6.17 -2.22 1.74
CA THR A 234 5.56 -3.02 2.83
C THR A 234 5.05 -4.39 2.38
N ASN A 235 5.22 -4.74 1.11
CA ASN A 235 4.85 -6.06 0.60
C ASN A 235 5.87 -7.15 0.95
N LEU A 236 7.08 -6.78 1.37
CA LEU A 236 8.06 -7.71 1.94
C LEU A 236 9.09 -6.94 2.78
N ALA A 237 8.63 -6.39 3.91
CA ALA A 237 9.47 -5.59 4.80
C ALA A 237 9.11 -5.72 6.27
N PHE A 238 10.14 -5.85 7.10
CA PHE A 238 10.05 -5.68 8.53
C PHE A 238 9.76 -4.22 8.89
N SER A 239 8.78 -4.06 9.78
CA SER A 239 8.45 -2.84 10.48
C SER A 239 8.44 -3.12 11.99
N HIS A 240 8.82 -2.12 12.77
CA HIS A 240 8.54 -2.16 14.20
C HIS A 240 7.08 -1.79 14.44
N ILE A 241 6.39 -2.52 15.31
CA ILE A 241 4.96 -2.31 15.62
C ILE A 241 4.60 -0.86 16.03
N SER A 242 5.54 -0.07 16.57
CA SER A 242 5.27 1.32 16.94
C SER A 242 5.12 2.26 15.73
N PHE A 243 5.61 1.88 14.54
CA PHE A 243 5.32 2.64 13.31
C PHE A 243 3.87 2.40 12.88
N MET A 244 3.42 1.15 12.99
CA MET A 244 2.03 0.76 12.77
C MET A 244 1.09 1.44 13.78
N ASP A 245 1.48 1.53 15.05
CA ASP A 245 0.75 2.25 16.10
C ASP A 245 0.55 3.73 15.77
N TYR A 246 1.63 4.40 15.33
CA TYR A 246 1.52 5.80 14.93
C TYR A 246 0.68 5.95 13.66
N TYR A 247 0.89 5.09 12.66
CA TYR A 247 0.10 5.08 11.42
C TYR A 247 -1.41 4.94 11.68
N TRP A 248 -1.80 4.17 12.71
CA TRP A 248 -3.19 3.96 13.12
C TRP A 248 -3.67 4.88 14.25
N SER A 249 -2.87 5.85 14.68
CA SER A 249 -3.26 6.78 15.73
C SER A 249 -4.35 7.77 15.28
N ASP A 250 -4.93 8.48 16.25
CA ASP A 250 -5.88 9.57 16.04
C ASP A 250 -5.22 10.89 15.60
N ASP A 251 -3.92 10.88 15.28
CA ASP A 251 -3.25 12.05 14.70
C ASP A 251 -3.94 12.43 13.38
N ALA A 252 -4.23 13.73 13.21
CA ALA A 252 -5.02 14.22 12.10
C ALA A 252 -4.37 13.95 10.73
N ASP A 253 -3.04 14.01 10.65
CA ASP A 253 -2.31 13.72 9.42
C ASP A 253 -2.39 12.23 9.10
N MET A 254 -2.35 11.36 10.12
CA MET A 254 -2.48 9.91 9.97
C MET A 254 -3.88 9.51 9.52
N ALA A 255 -4.92 10.11 10.10
CA ALA A 255 -6.30 9.90 9.62
C ALA A 255 -6.45 10.32 8.15
N THR A 256 -5.92 11.49 7.79
CA THR A 256 -5.93 12.00 6.41
C THR A 256 -5.22 11.04 5.44
N ILE A 257 -4.09 10.47 5.85
CA ILE A 257 -3.32 9.51 5.06
C ILE A 257 -4.07 8.19 4.88
N ARG A 258 -4.66 7.63 5.95
CA ARG A 258 -5.45 6.39 5.85
C ARG A 258 -6.63 6.55 4.88
N ASP A 259 -7.35 7.66 4.99
CA ASP A 259 -8.45 7.99 4.07
C ASP A 259 -7.96 8.15 2.62
N TYR A 260 -6.79 8.78 2.42
CA TYR A 260 -6.18 8.92 1.10
C TYR A 260 -5.86 7.53 0.50
N VAL A 261 -5.26 6.64 1.28
CA VAL A 261 -4.94 5.26 0.86
C VAL A 261 -6.19 4.50 0.46
N ASP A 262 -7.28 4.62 1.25
CA ASP A 262 -8.55 3.95 0.94
C ASP A 262 -9.20 4.49 -0.34
N GLN A 263 -9.19 5.81 -0.53
CA GLN A 263 -9.74 6.44 -1.73
C GLN A 263 -9.00 6.06 -3.01
N HIS A 264 -7.70 5.84 -2.94
CA HIS A 264 -6.86 5.57 -4.11
C HIS A 264 -6.51 4.08 -4.28
N MET A 265 -6.77 3.25 -3.26
CA MET A 265 -6.35 1.85 -3.18
C MET A 265 -4.88 1.67 -3.58
N ASN A 266 -4.01 2.52 -3.00
CA ASN A 266 -2.57 2.58 -3.30
C ASN A 266 -1.81 3.32 -2.18
N CYS A 267 -0.48 3.26 -2.21
CA CYS A 267 0.44 4.13 -1.49
C CYS A 267 0.54 3.98 0.04
N GLU A 268 0.00 2.90 0.62
CA GLU A 268 0.17 2.60 2.05
C GLU A 268 1.65 2.38 2.40
N ASP A 269 2.39 1.78 1.47
CA ASP A 269 3.83 1.54 1.58
C ASP A 269 4.66 2.82 1.49
N ILE A 270 4.31 3.74 0.59
CA ILE A 270 4.92 5.08 0.50
C ILE A 270 4.66 5.83 1.81
N ALA A 271 3.42 5.80 2.32
CA ALA A 271 3.06 6.44 3.57
C ALA A 271 3.90 5.90 4.74
N MET A 272 4.07 4.58 4.85
CA MET A 272 4.88 3.96 5.89
C MET A 272 6.37 4.36 5.84
N ASN A 273 6.94 4.54 4.65
CA ASN A 273 8.30 5.04 4.52
C ASN A 273 8.41 6.50 4.98
N HIS A 274 7.45 7.36 4.60
CA HIS A 274 7.41 8.75 5.11
C HIS A 274 7.26 8.80 6.63
N VAL A 275 6.33 8.02 7.19
CA VAL A 275 6.10 7.92 8.64
C VAL A 275 7.38 7.52 9.35
N THR A 276 8.05 6.47 8.88
CA THR A 276 9.27 5.96 9.50
C THR A 276 10.38 7.00 9.47
N SER A 277 10.67 7.59 8.31
CA SER A 277 11.73 8.60 8.19
C SER A 277 11.41 9.89 8.97
N LEU A 278 10.15 10.31 9.04
CA LEU A 278 9.75 11.45 9.86
C LEU A 278 9.96 11.18 11.36
N LEU A 279 9.63 9.98 11.82
CA LEU A 279 9.68 9.59 13.22
C LEU A 279 11.11 9.36 13.73
N THR A 280 12.02 8.89 12.86
CA THR A 280 13.36 8.45 13.28
C THR A 280 14.51 9.26 12.67
N GLY A 281 14.24 10.04 11.63
CA GLY A 281 15.28 10.71 10.85
C GLY A 281 16.19 9.74 10.08
N GLN A 282 15.75 8.49 9.84
CA GLN A 282 16.51 7.48 9.10
C GLN A 282 15.78 7.06 7.82
N GLY A 283 16.53 6.78 6.76
CA GLY A 283 15.99 6.15 5.56
C GLY A 283 15.70 4.66 5.75
N PRO A 284 15.17 3.97 4.73
CA PRO A 284 14.91 2.54 4.78
C PRO A 284 16.20 1.69 4.68
N LEU A 285 16.11 0.39 4.97
CA LEU A 285 17.22 -0.55 4.82
C LEU A 285 16.88 -1.65 3.82
N LEU A 286 17.56 -1.65 2.68
CA LEU A 286 17.48 -2.75 1.71
C LEU A 286 18.21 -3.97 2.26
N VAL A 287 17.49 -5.08 2.38
CA VAL A 287 18.01 -6.39 2.77
C VAL A 287 17.65 -7.43 1.73
N THR A 288 18.66 -8.05 1.14
CA THR A 288 18.49 -9.11 0.15
C THR A 288 18.97 -10.45 0.71
N GLY A 289 18.23 -11.49 0.36
CA GLY A 289 18.60 -12.87 0.66
C GLY A 289 19.82 -13.32 -0.13
N ARG A 290 20.21 -14.58 0.08
CA ARG A 290 21.21 -15.23 -0.76
C ARG A 290 20.63 -15.43 -2.15
N GLU A 291 19.36 -15.82 -2.18
CA GLU A 291 18.55 -15.88 -3.38
C GLU A 291 17.70 -14.62 -3.49
N LYS A 292 17.30 -14.29 -4.72
CA LYS A 292 16.34 -13.21 -4.93
C LYS A 292 14.99 -13.66 -4.35
N TYR A 293 14.26 -12.74 -3.73
CA TYR A 293 12.88 -13.01 -3.32
C TYR A 293 12.04 -13.52 -4.49
N VAL A 294 11.04 -14.32 -4.18
CA VAL A 294 10.06 -14.82 -5.15
C VAL A 294 8.90 -13.84 -5.20
N ASN A 295 8.46 -13.51 -6.42
CA ASN A 295 7.24 -12.75 -6.67
C ASN A 295 6.49 -13.44 -7.80
N PHE A 296 5.28 -13.93 -7.52
CA PHE A 296 4.47 -14.69 -8.48
C PHE A 296 3.88 -13.83 -9.59
N GLU A 297 3.85 -12.51 -9.39
CA GLU A 297 3.39 -11.55 -10.39
C GLU A 297 2.06 -11.97 -11.07
N PRO A 298 0.95 -12.13 -10.34
CA PRO A 298 -0.31 -12.70 -10.86
C PRO A 298 -0.92 -11.86 -11.98
N ALA A 299 -1.53 -12.48 -12.99
CA ALA A 299 -1.97 -11.81 -14.23
C ALA A 299 -2.86 -10.56 -14.02
N SER A 300 -3.59 -10.49 -12.90
CA SER A 300 -4.33 -9.31 -12.46
C SER A 300 -3.77 -8.75 -11.15
N GLY A 301 -3.75 -7.43 -11.01
CA GLY A 301 -3.24 -6.75 -9.81
C GLY A 301 -3.33 -5.23 -9.89
N ILE A 302 -3.32 -4.58 -8.74
CA ILE A 302 -3.40 -3.11 -8.64
C ILE A 302 -2.23 -2.43 -9.38
N SER A 303 -1.04 -3.02 -9.32
CA SER A 303 0.19 -2.53 -9.96
C SER A 303 0.17 -2.57 -11.48
N ARG A 304 -0.71 -3.41 -12.07
CA ARG A 304 -0.86 -3.54 -13.53
C ARG A 304 -1.85 -2.56 -14.15
N LYS A 305 -2.60 -1.82 -13.33
CA LYS A 305 -3.59 -0.85 -13.83
C LYS A 305 -2.87 0.34 -14.52
N PRO A 306 -3.39 0.86 -15.66
CA PRO A 306 -2.85 2.07 -16.27
C PRO A 306 -2.83 3.23 -15.27
N GLY A 307 -1.77 4.04 -15.28
CA GLY A 307 -1.64 5.19 -14.38
C GLY A 307 -1.10 4.86 -12.97
N HIS A 308 -0.76 3.59 -12.69
CA HIS A 308 -0.33 3.19 -11.33
C HIS A 308 0.94 3.91 -10.87
N ILE A 309 1.95 4.05 -11.73
CA ILE A 309 3.22 4.71 -11.40
C ILE A 309 3.04 6.22 -11.24
N GLU A 310 2.19 6.82 -12.06
CA GLU A 310 1.83 8.24 -11.99
C GLU A 310 1.07 8.53 -10.69
N ALA A 311 0.12 7.68 -10.31
CA ALA A 311 -0.58 7.78 -9.04
C ALA A 311 0.39 7.67 -7.85
N ARG A 312 1.37 6.77 -7.92
CA ARG A 312 2.40 6.64 -6.87
C ARG A 312 3.35 7.83 -6.81
N SER A 313 3.68 8.44 -7.95
CA SER A 313 4.43 9.70 -7.97
C SER A 313 3.63 10.81 -7.29
N LYS A 314 2.32 10.89 -7.54
CA LYS A 314 1.43 11.85 -6.87
C LYS A 314 1.41 11.66 -5.35
N CYS A 315 1.43 10.42 -4.86
CA CYS A 315 1.46 10.13 -3.43
C CYS A 315 2.70 10.71 -2.73
N LEU A 316 3.87 10.70 -3.39
CA LEU A 316 5.10 11.28 -2.83
C LEU A 316 4.91 12.78 -2.51
N ASP A 317 4.32 13.51 -3.45
CA ASP A 317 4.08 14.94 -3.29
C ASP A 317 2.94 15.22 -2.30
N ASP A 318 1.82 14.50 -2.43
CA ASP A 318 0.66 14.70 -1.57
C ASP A 318 0.97 14.40 -0.10
N PHE A 319 1.79 13.38 0.19
CA PHE A 319 2.21 13.10 1.56
C PHE A 319 3.22 14.14 2.06
N ALA A 320 4.13 14.62 1.21
CA ALA A 320 4.98 15.76 1.58
C ALA A 320 4.13 17.01 1.91
N ASP A 321 3.03 17.22 1.19
CA ASP A 321 2.07 18.30 1.44
C ASP A 321 1.34 18.12 2.77
N ILE A 322 0.94 16.89 3.12
CA ILE A 322 0.30 16.59 4.42
C ILE A 322 1.30 16.85 5.56
N PHE A 323 2.50 16.27 5.47
CA PHE A 323 3.55 16.41 6.49
C PHE A 323 4.23 17.80 6.52
N LYS A 324 3.98 18.65 5.52
CA LYS A 324 4.60 19.98 5.31
C LYS A 324 6.12 19.94 5.12
N CYS A 325 6.67 18.79 4.74
CA CYS A 325 8.08 18.62 4.43
C CYS A 325 8.33 17.32 3.65
N LYS A 326 9.48 17.24 2.97
CA LYS A 326 9.94 16.02 2.29
C LYS A 326 10.61 15.11 3.31
N ALA A 327 9.87 14.10 3.78
CA ALA A 327 10.30 13.25 4.88
C ALA A 327 11.19 12.07 4.47
N LEU A 328 11.09 11.61 3.21
CA LEU A 328 11.88 10.48 2.72
C LEU A 328 13.37 10.81 2.72
N ILE A 329 14.17 9.83 3.11
CA ILE A 329 15.62 9.93 3.20
C ILE A 329 16.23 8.91 2.25
N ASN A 330 17.16 9.40 1.42
CA ASN A 330 17.88 8.61 0.44
C ASN A 330 18.96 7.75 1.11
N GLU A 331 19.12 6.54 0.60
CA GLU A 331 20.03 5.52 1.11
C GLU A 331 20.76 4.86 -0.05
N THR A 332 21.99 4.44 0.20
CA THR A 332 22.85 3.75 -0.80
C THR A 332 23.38 2.41 -0.29
N GLY A 333 23.48 2.26 1.04
CA GLY A 333 23.90 1.01 1.65
C GLY A 333 22.82 -0.06 1.55
N HIS A 334 23.22 -1.32 1.45
CA HIS A 334 22.31 -2.46 1.55
C HIS A 334 23.03 -3.62 2.26
N ILE A 335 22.24 -4.54 2.82
CA ILE A 335 22.73 -5.76 3.43
C ILE A 335 22.33 -6.93 2.55
N GLN A 336 23.27 -7.79 2.20
CA GLN A 336 23.00 -9.00 1.42
C GLN A 336 23.52 -10.23 2.15
N ARG A 337 22.72 -11.29 2.19
CA ARG A 337 23.17 -12.58 2.73
C ARG A 337 24.17 -13.19 1.75
N GLY A 338 25.38 -13.39 2.21
CA GLY A 338 26.40 -14.03 1.40
C GLY A 338 27.60 -14.48 2.21
N VAL A 339 28.51 -15.14 1.50
CA VAL A 339 29.92 -15.20 1.84
C VAL A 339 30.59 -14.31 0.82
N VAL A 340 31.35 -13.30 1.26
CA VAL A 340 32.30 -12.65 0.35
C VAL A 340 33.37 -13.71 0.11
N VAL A 341 33.30 -14.39 -1.03
CA VAL A 341 34.41 -15.25 -1.47
C VAL A 341 35.52 -14.29 -1.84
N LEU A 342 36.46 -14.09 -0.90
CA LEU A 342 37.63 -13.24 -1.06
C LEU A 342 38.61 -13.84 -2.08
#